data_AF-A0A855Y1W3-F1
#
_entry.id   AF-A0A855Y1W3-F1
#
_cell.length_a   1.000
_cell.length_b   1.000
_cell.length_c   1.000
_cell.angle_alpha   90.00
_cell.angle_beta   90.00
_cell.angle_gamma   90.00
#
_symmetry.space_group_name_H-M   'P 1'
#
loop_
_entity.id
_entity.type
_entity.pdbx_description
1 polymer ?
#
loop_
_entity_poly.entity_id
_entity_poly.type
_entity_poly.pdbx_seq_one_letter_code
_entity_poly.pdbx_strand_id
1 'polypeptide(L)' 'MVQEIKFTGTLHQEAAIEYVRSNFGEEFVFVNDNGNTSLSKEVKKAFRKLHRGQIAWDRDAFMWAWT' A
#
# COMPACT_ATOMS: atom_id res chain seq x y z
N MET A 1 3.62 -4.29 -6.25
CA MET A 1 3.97 -3.57 -5.00
C MET A 1 5.31 -3.98 -4.38
N VAL A 2 5.51 -5.21 -3.87
CA VAL A 2 6.79 -5.56 -3.20
C VAL A 2 8.01 -5.43 -4.13
N GLN A 3 7.92 -5.95 -5.35
CA GLN A 3 9.01 -5.85 -6.33
C GLN A 3 9.27 -4.40 -6.75
N GLU A 4 8.22 -3.60 -6.87
CA GLU A 4 8.32 -2.16 -7.12
C GLU A 4 9.16 -1.48 -6.04
N ILE A 5 8.78 -1.65 -4.76
CA ILE A 5 9.50 -1.03 -3.63
C ILE A 5 10.94 -1.55 -3.52
N LYS A 6 11.20 -2.81 -3.86
CA LYS A 6 12.58 -3.34 -3.92
C LYS A 6 13.43 -2.62 -4.97
N PHE A 7 12.82 -2.21 -6.09
CA PHE A 7 13.50 -1.58 -7.19
C PHE A 7 13.63 -0.06 -7.00
N THR A 8 12.56 0.61 -6.56
CA THR A 8 12.47 2.07 -6.41
C THR A 8 12.84 2.57 -5.02
N GLY A 9 12.88 1.68 -4.03
CA GLY A 9 13.06 2.00 -2.61
C GLY A 9 11.76 2.39 -1.90
N THR A 10 10.76 2.94 -2.62
CA THR A 10 9.52 3.48 -2.03
C THR A 10 8.28 3.31 -2.92
N LEU A 11 7.10 3.38 -2.32
CA LEU A 11 5.81 3.42 -3.03
C LEU A 11 4.80 4.28 -2.25
N HIS A 12 4.35 5.38 -2.86
CA HIS A 12 3.32 6.24 -2.27
C HIS A 12 1.95 5.56 -2.20
N GLN A 13 1.15 5.96 -1.20
CA GLN A 13 -0.19 5.44 -0.97
C GLN A 13 -1.10 5.56 -2.19
N GLU A 14 -1.06 6.69 -2.89
CA GLU A 14 -1.88 6.93 -4.08
C GLU A 14 -1.57 5.92 -5.19
N ALA A 15 -0.29 5.71 -5.51
CA ALA A 15 0.13 4.74 -6.52
C ALA A 15 -0.25 3.30 -6.14
N ALA A 16 -0.14 2.96 -4.85
CA ALA A 16 -0.58 1.66 -4.35
C ALA A 16 -2.10 1.46 -4.44
N ILE A 17 -2.88 2.50 -4.13
CA ILE A 17 -4.34 2.49 -4.27
C ILE A 17 -4.73 2.30 -5.71
N GLU A 18 -4.15 3.07 -6.63
CA GLU A 18 -4.45 2.96 -8.05
C GLU A 18 -4.10 1.57 -8.56
N TYR A 19 -2.91 1.06 -8.25
CA TYR A 19 -2.53 -0.30 -8.62
C TYR A 19 -3.53 -1.35 -8.12
N VAL A 20 -3.97 -1.25 -6.87
CA VAL A 20 -4.92 -2.23 -6.31
C VAL A 20 -6.29 -2.10 -6.98
N ARG A 21 -6.78 -0.87 -7.14
CA ARG A 21 -8.05 -0.57 -7.82
C ARG A 21 -8.06 -1.13 -9.24
N SER A 22 -7.06 -0.81 -10.06
CA SER A 22 -7.06 -1.21 -11.48
C SER A 22 -6.87 -2.71 -11.69
N ASN A 23 -6.26 -3.43 -10.74
CA ASN A 23 -5.91 -4.85 -10.91
C ASN A 23 -6.82 -5.81 -10.12
N PHE A 24 -7.44 -5.35 -9.03
CA PHE A 24 -8.22 -6.21 -8.12
C PHE A 24 -9.63 -5.69 -7.83
N GLY A 25 -9.96 -4.44 -8.18
CA GLY A 25 -11.30 -3.88 -8.02
C GLY A 25 -11.44 -2.88 -6.86
N GLU A 26 -12.53 -2.11 -6.91
CA GLU A 26 -12.82 -1.02 -5.96
C GLU A 26 -13.13 -1.53 -4.55
N GLU A 27 -13.55 -2.79 -4.39
CA GLU A 27 -13.89 -3.39 -3.09
C GLU A 27 -12.71 -3.45 -2.12
N PHE A 28 -11.48 -3.33 -2.63
CA PHE A 28 -10.25 -3.30 -1.83
C PHE A 28 -9.81 -1.88 -1.45
N VAL A 29 -10.59 -0.86 -1.82
CA VAL A 29 -10.35 0.54 -1.55
C VAL A 29 -11.54 1.11 -0.77
N PHE A 30 -11.25 1.93 0.24
CA PHE A 30 -12.30 2.61 1.00
C PHE A 30 -11.87 4.02 1.37
N VAL A 31 -12.85 4.88 1.65
CA VAL A 31 -12.62 6.20 2.25
C VAL A 31 -12.75 6.04 3.75
N ASN A 32 -11.71 6.41 4.50
CA ASN A 32 -11.74 6.35 5.97
C ASN A 32 -12.54 7.52 6.57
N ASP A 33 -12.70 7.51 7.90
CA ASP A 33 -13.46 8.53 8.63
C ASP A 33 -12.91 9.97 8.44
N ASN A 34 -11.66 10.11 8.00
CA ASN A 34 -11.01 11.39 7.72
C ASN A 34 -11.16 11.82 6.26
N GLY A 35 -11.92 11.10 5.42
CA GLY A 35 -12.07 11.40 4.00
C GLY A 35 -10.90 10.92 3.13
N ASN A 36 -9.94 10.16 3.67
CA ASN A 36 -8.77 9.70 2.92
C ASN A 36 -9.01 8.30 2.31
N THR A 37 -8.74 8.18 1.02
CA THR A 37 -8.74 6.90 0.31
C THR A 37 -7.64 5.99 0.84
N SER A 38 -7.95 4.75 1.16
CA SER A 38 -7.00 3.78 1.73
C SER A 38 -7.29 2.35 1.27
N LEU A 39 -6.26 1.51 1.36
CA LEU A 39 -6.36 0.07 1.08
C LEU A 39 -7.04 -0.67 2.23
N SER A 40 -7.89 -1.63 1.90
CA SER A 40 -8.56 -2.53 2.83
C SER A 40 -7.57 -3.27 3.75
N LYS A 41 -8.08 -3.76 4.88
CA LYS A 41 -7.26 -4.47 5.87
C LYS A 41 -6.70 -5.76 5.30
N GLU A 42 -7.44 -6.41 4.41
CA GLU A 42 -7.12 -7.65 3.72
C GLU A 42 -5.88 -7.47 2.83
N VAL A 43 -5.86 -6.40 2.02
CA VAL A 43 -4.71 -6.06 1.18
C VAL A 43 -3.48 -5.75 2.04
N LYS A 44 -3.62 -4.92 3.07
CA LYS A 44 -2.51 -4.59 3.98
C LYS A 44 -1.95 -5.85 4.66
N LYS A 45 -2.81 -6.79 5.07
CA LYS A 45 -2.42 -8.06 5.67
C LYS A 45 -1.70 -8.98 4.67
N ALA A 46 -2.20 -9.10 3.44
CA ALA A 46 -1.56 -9.87 2.39
C ALA A 46 -0.19 -9.28 2.02
N PHE A 47 -0.12 -7.96 1.84
CA PHE A 47 1.11 -7.24 1.57
C PHE A 47 2.16 -7.48 2.66
N ARG A 48 1.79 -7.35 3.95
CA ARG A 48 2.69 -7.63 5.08
C ARG A 48 3.28 -9.04 5.06
N LYS A 49 2.48 -10.04 4.71
CA LYS A 49 2.94 -11.44 4.61
C LYS A 49 3.98 -11.62 3.49
N LEU A 50 3.83 -10.92 2.37
CA LEU A 50 4.74 -11.05 1.23
C LEU A 50 6.14 -10.51 1.51
N HIS A 51 6.26 -9.38 2.20
CA HIS A 51 7.55 -8.74 2.46
C HIS A 51 8.16 -9.07 3.83
N ARG A 52 7.45 -9.82 4.70
CA ARG A 52 7.97 -10.34 5.98
C ARG A 52 8.61 -9.28 6.90
N GLY A 53 8.12 -8.04 6.86
CA GLY A 53 8.63 -6.94 7.68
C GLY A 53 9.75 -6.10 7.04
N GLN A 54 10.23 -6.43 5.84
CA GLN A 54 11.28 -5.66 5.14
C GLN A 54 10.83 -4.30 4.56
N ILE A 55 9.55 -3.97 4.73
CA ILE A 55 8.95 -2.75 4.21
C ILE A 55 8.18 -2.12 5.35
N ALA A 56 8.48 -0.86 5.67
CA ALA A 56 7.78 -0.09 6.69
C ALA A 56 6.84 0.93 6.05
N TRP A 57 5.82 1.33 6.81
CA TRP A 57 4.94 2.44 6.46
C TRP A 57 5.48 3.72 7.11
N ASP A 58 5.77 4.72 6.28
CA ASP A 58 6.07 6.08 6.71
C ASP A 58 4.77 6.91 6.69
N ARG A 59 4.34 7.29 7.89
CA ARG A 59 3.10 8.06 8.10
C ARG A 59 3.20 9.51 7.67
N ASP A 60 4.39 10.09 7.65
CA ASP A 60 4.61 11.50 7.37
C ASP A 60 4.76 11.71 5.86
N ALA A 61 5.38 10.75 5.17
CA ALA A 61 5.54 10.75 3.71
C ALA A 61 4.41 10.02 2.95
N PHE A 62 3.46 9.40 3.67
CA PHE A 62 2.38 8.58 3.09
C PHE A 62 2.89 7.53 2.09
N MET A 63 3.93 6.80 2.46
CA MET A 63 4.56 5.82 1.57
C MET A 63 5.03 4.58 2.31
N TRP A 64 5.16 3.49 1.57
CA TRP A 64 5.92 2.33 2.02
C TRP A 64 7.37 2.46 1.55
N ALA A 65 8.33 2.15 2.42
CA ALA A 65 9.76 2.22 2.12
C ALA A 65 10.47 0.94 2.52
N TRP A 66 11.50 0.57 1.75
CA TRP A 66 12.39 -0.54 2.09
C TRP A 66 13.22 -0.20 3.33
N THR A 67 13.31 -1.14 4.29
CA THR A 67 14.07 -0.98 5.55
C THR A 67 15.15 -2.03 5.71
#